data_AF-A0AAV8V8B2-F1
#
_entry.id   AF-A0AAV8V8B2-F1
#
_cell.length_a   1.000
_cell.length_b   1.000
_cell.length_c   1.000
_cell.angle_alpha   90.00
_cell.angle_beta   90.00
_cell.angle_gamma   90.00
#
_symmetry.space_group_name_H-M   'P 1'
#
loop_
_entity.id
_entity.type
_entity.pdbx_description
1 polymer ?
#
loop_
_entity_poly.entity_id
_entity_poly.type
_entity_poly.pdbx_seq_one_letter_code
_entity_poly.pdbx_strand_id
1 'polypeptide(L)'
;MYCAGAGTAADTDRVTRMVEKYLNLFKAKYNKEGSVFTAKRIIENHLFYYCGYIGAALILGGSLAAMGVLEKDFKINMSEEEAVSLGIKAIEAGIMNDLYSGSQVDYLIINQEGSIK
;
A
#
# COMPACT_ATOMS: atom_id res chain seq x y z
N MET A 1 2.30 10.73 0.65
CA MET A 1 2.10 9.41 1.28
C MET A 1 1.07 8.67 0.44
N TYR A 2 1.26 7.38 0.18
CA TYR A 2 0.40 6.59 -0.70
C TYR A 2 0.02 5.28 0.00
N CYS A 3 -1.12 4.70 -0.39
CA CYS A 3 -1.57 3.40 0.10
C CYS A 3 -2.19 2.58 -1.03
N ALA A 4 -1.96 1.27 -1.02
CA ALA A 4 -2.65 0.31 -1.86
C ALA A 4 -3.80 -0.32 -1.05
N GLY A 5 -5.01 -0.29 -1.60
CA GLY A 5 -6.20 -0.87 -0.97
C GLY A 5 -6.62 -2.18 -1.64
N ALA A 6 -6.93 -3.18 -0.83
CA ALA A 6 -7.54 -4.44 -1.25
C ALA A 6 -8.80 -4.72 -0.40
N GLY A 7 -9.75 -5.48 -0.96
CA GLY A 7 -11.02 -5.80 -0.31
C GLY A 7 -12.19 -4.99 -0.87
N THR A 8 -13.16 -4.63 -0.01
CA THR A 8 -14.37 -3.92 -0.43
C THR A 8 -14.01 -2.51 -0.92
N ALA A 9 -14.22 -2.24 -2.20
CA ALA A 9 -13.84 -0.98 -2.84
C ALA A 9 -14.39 0.28 -2.13
N ALA A 10 -15.62 0.21 -1.62
CA ALA A 10 -16.23 1.32 -0.88
C ALA A 10 -15.53 1.59 0.46
N ASP A 11 -15.10 0.53 1.14
CA ASP A 11 -14.39 0.63 2.42
C ASP A 11 -12.98 1.16 2.22
N THR A 12 -12.26 0.67 1.22
CA THR A 12 -10.89 1.12 0.91
C THR A 12 -10.86 2.60 0.53
N ASP A 13 -11.79 3.08 -0.32
CA ASP A 13 -11.89 4.50 -0.67
C ASP A 13 -12.24 5.37 0.55
N ARG A 14 -13.21 4.94 1.36
CA ARG A 14 -13.64 5.69 2.55
C ARG A 14 -12.55 5.79 3.61
N VAL A 15 -11.86 4.69 3.90
CA VAL A 15 -10.76 4.68 4.89
C VAL A 15 -9.60 5.54 4.39
N THR A 16 -9.25 5.45 3.11
CA THR A 16 -8.18 6.26 2.52
C THR A 16 -8.48 7.76 2.63
N ARG A 17 -9.68 8.19 2.22
CA ARG A 17 -10.11 9.60 2.35
C ARG A 17 -10.18 10.07 3.80
N MET A 18 -10.58 9.19 4.71
CA MET A 18 -10.62 9.51 6.14
C MET A 18 -9.21 9.81 6.66
N VAL A 19 -8.24 8.94 6.35
CA VAL A 19 -6.84 9.11 6.77
C VAL A 19 -6.23 10.36 6.16
N GLU A 20 -6.49 10.62 4.88
CA GLU A 20 -6.07 11.85 4.20
C GLU A 20 -6.57 13.10 4.94
N LYS A 21 -7.85 13.15 5.29
CA LYS A 21 -8.44 14.28 6.05
C LYS A 21 -7.78 14.45 7.41
N TYR A 22 -7.52 13.36 8.14
CA TYR A 22 -6.84 13.44 9.44
C TYR A 22 -5.41 13.94 9.31
N LEU A 23 -4.67 13.51 8.29
CA LEU A 23 -3.30 13.99 8.02
C LEU A 23 -3.30 15.47 7.62
N ASN A 24 -4.26 15.91 6.80
CA ASN A 24 -4.43 17.31 6.44
C ASN A 24 -4.78 18.19 7.66
N LEU A 25 -5.64 17.69 8.55
CA LEU A 25 -5.96 18.35 9.82
C LEU A 25 -4.75 18.42 10.76
N PHE A 26 -3.98 17.33 10.86
CA PHE A 26 -2.75 17.29 11.65
C PHE A 26 -1.74 18.31 11.13
N LYS A 27 -1.56 18.38 9.81
CA LYS A 27 -0.71 19.37 9.15
C LYS A 27 -1.16 20.80 9.44
N ALA A 28 -2.46 21.09 9.32
CA ALA A 28 -3.00 22.42 9.61
C ALA A 28 -2.84 22.81 11.09
N LYS A 29 -3.04 21.87 12.01
CA LYS A 29 -3.00 22.13 13.46
C LYS A 29 -1.57 22.29 14.01
N TYR A 30 -0.64 21.46 13.54
CA TYR A 30 0.72 21.38 14.10
C TYR A 30 1.80 21.94 13.15
N ASN A 31 1.40 22.43 11.97
CA ASN A 31 2.29 22.86 10.90
C ASN A 31 3.41 21.85 10.60
N LYS A 32 3.06 20.56 10.68
CA LYS A 32 4.01 19.43 10.56
C LYS A 32 3.41 18.34 9.69
N GLU A 33 4.22 17.80 8.78
CA GLU A 33 3.84 16.64 7.98
C GLU A 33 3.62 15.40 8.85
N GLY A 34 2.53 14.68 8.59
CA GLY A 34 2.21 13.45 9.30
C GLY A 34 3.16 12.32 8.90
N SER A 35 3.68 11.59 9.88
CA SER A 35 4.53 10.42 9.63
C SER A 35 3.71 9.21 9.18
N VAL A 36 4.33 8.29 8.44
CA VAL A 36 3.72 6.99 8.07
C VAL A 36 3.24 6.23 9.31
N PHE A 37 3.97 6.34 10.42
CA PHE A 37 3.56 5.78 11.72
C PHE A 37 2.23 6.34 12.22
N THR A 38 2.00 7.65 12.04
CA THR A 38 0.75 8.30 12.44
C THR A 38 -0.42 7.79 11.61
N ALA A 39 -0.23 7.68 10.29
CA ALA A 39 -1.22 7.11 9.38
C ALA A 39 -1.54 5.65 9.72
N LYS A 40 -0.51 4.81 9.93
CA LYS A 40 -0.65 3.41 10.36
C LYS A 40 -1.51 3.30 11.62
N ARG A 41 -1.21 4.11 12.64
CA ARG A 41 -1.95 4.07 13.92
C ARG A 41 -3.41 4.47 13.78
N ILE A 42 -3.72 5.46 12.94
CA ILE A 42 -5.11 5.86 12.66
C ILE A 42 -5.88 4.72 11.99
N ILE A 43 -5.27 4.10 10.96
CA ILE A 43 -5.86 2.98 10.23
C ILE A 43 -6.08 1.79 11.18
N GLU A 44 -5.03 1.40 11.90
CA GLU A 44 -5.04 0.26 12.83
C GLU A 44 -6.12 0.41 13.89
N ASN A 45 -6.20 1.56 14.56
CA ASN A 45 -7.21 1.81 15.57
C ASN A 45 -8.63 1.81 14.99
N HIS A 46 -8.80 2.37 13.79
CA HIS A 46 -10.10 2.39 13.11
C HIS A 46 -10.54 0.97 12.76
N LEU A 47 -9.70 0.20 12.05
CA LEU A 47 -10.04 -1.17 11.65
C LEU A 47 -10.24 -2.10 12.85
N PHE A 48 -9.44 -1.94 13.91
CA PHE A 48 -9.57 -2.72 15.13
C PHE A 48 -10.89 -2.43 15.87
N TYR A 49 -11.31 -1.16 15.95
CA TYR A 49 -12.58 -0.78 16.57
C TYR A 49 -13.78 -1.44 15.89
N TYR A 50 -13.74 -1.57 14.56
CA TYR A 50 -14.78 -2.23 13.78
C TYR A 50 -14.60 -3.75 13.71
N CYS A 51 -13.67 -4.37 14.44
CA CYS A 51 -13.55 -5.82 14.59
C CYS A 51 -13.65 -6.64 13.28
N GLY A 52 -13.18 -6.10 12.15
CA GLY A 52 -13.27 -6.77 10.84
C GLY A 52 -14.56 -6.56 10.04
N TYR A 53 -15.52 -5.75 10.52
CA TYR A 53 -16.71 -5.37 9.73
C TYR A 53 -16.37 -4.45 8.54
N ILE A 54 -15.24 -3.74 8.59
CA ILE A 54 -14.71 -2.97 7.46
C ILE A 54 -13.76 -3.87 6.68
N GLY A 55 -14.13 -4.18 5.44
CA GLY A 55 -13.39 -5.08 4.56
C GLY A 55 -12.24 -4.41 3.83
N ALA A 56 -11.47 -3.56 4.51
CA ALA A 56 -10.32 -2.88 3.91
C ALA A 56 -9.01 -3.53 4.37
N ALA A 57 -8.39 -4.30 3.48
CA ALA A 57 -7.01 -4.72 3.61
C ALA A 57 -6.11 -3.64 2.96
N LEU A 58 -5.59 -2.73 3.77
CA LEU A 58 -4.56 -1.79 3.31
C LEU A 58 -3.22 -2.52 3.35
N ILE A 59 -2.72 -2.90 2.18
CA ILE A 59 -1.62 -3.85 2.07
C ILE A 59 -0.29 -3.22 2.51
N LEU A 60 0.34 -3.87 3.47
CA LEU A 60 1.79 -3.87 3.73
C LEU A 60 2.42 -5.26 3.44
N GLY A 61 1.68 -6.23 2.88
CA GLY A 61 2.18 -7.57 2.49
C GLY A 61 1.27 -8.27 1.47
N GLY A 62 1.85 -8.71 0.34
CA GLY A 62 1.14 -9.22 -0.86
C GLY A 62 0.67 -10.67 -0.78
N SER A 63 0.02 -11.14 -1.87
CA SER A 63 -0.50 -12.51 -2.02
C SER A 63 0.62 -13.57 -2.00
N LEU A 64 0.28 -14.84 -1.72
CA LEU A 64 1.25 -15.95 -1.66
C LEU A 64 2.08 -16.11 -2.94
N ALA A 65 1.48 -15.87 -4.12
CA ALA A 65 2.19 -15.93 -5.40
C ALA A 65 3.21 -14.79 -5.55
N ALA A 66 2.85 -13.57 -5.14
CA ALA A 66 3.77 -12.44 -5.11
C ALA A 66 4.90 -12.67 -4.09
N MET A 67 4.56 -13.25 -2.92
CA MET A 67 5.54 -13.57 -1.88
C MET A 67 6.60 -14.56 -2.38
N GLY A 68 6.21 -15.60 -3.10
CA GLY A 68 7.17 -16.57 -3.65
C GLY A 68 8.18 -15.96 -4.63
N VAL A 69 7.77 -14.96 -5.41
CA VAL A 69 8.69 -14.21 -6.30
C VAL A 69 9.61 -13.32 -5.48
N LEU A 70 9.07 -12.59 -4.50
CA LEU A 70 9.85 -11.71 -3.63
C LEU A 70 10.89 -12.50 -2.82
N GLU A 71 10.51 -13.60 -2.19
CA GLU A 71 11.42 -14.44 -1.38
C GLU A 71 12.57 -15.02 -2.20
N LYS A 72 12.34 -15.30 -3.48
CA LYS A 72 13.34 -15.90 -4.37
C LYS A 72 14.38 -14.90 -4.86
N ASP A 73 13.92 -13.73 -5.33
CA ASP A 73 14.75 -12.82 -6.13
C ASP A 73 15.12 -11.51 -5.39
N PHE A 74 14.59 -11.27 -4.18
CA PHE A 74 14.92 -10.08 -3.38
C PHE A 74 16.39 -10.05 -2.93
N LYS A 75 17.00 -8.87 -2.99
CA LYS A 75 18.35 -8.60 -2.52
C LYS A 75 18.38 -7.30 -1.73
N ILE A 76 19.26 -7.23 -0.73
CA ILE A 76 19.52 -5.98 -0.01
C ILE A 76 20.27 -5.03 -0.96
N ASN A 77 19.88 -3.75 -0.99
CA ASN A 77 20.47 -2.71 -1.83
C ASN A 77 20.32 -2.93 -3.35
N MET A 78 19.17 -3.41 -3.81
CA MET A 78 18.83 -3.44 -5.24
C MET A 78 18.81 -2.03 -5.85
N SER A 79 19.11 -1.93 -7.14
CA SER A 79 18.88 -0.69 -7.88
C SER A 79 17.38 -0.41 -8.02
N GLU A 80 17.02 0.83 -8.34
CA GLU A 80 15.63 1.21 -8.62
C GLU A 80 15.02 0.35 -9.74
N GLU A 81 15.77 0.16 -10.84
CA GLU A 81 15.36 -0.66 -11.99
C GLU A 81 15.13 -2.13 -11.59
N GLU A 82 16.05 -2.69 -10.79
CA GLU A 82 15.92 -4.06 -10.30
C GLU A 82 14.71 -4.22 -9.38
N ALA A 83 14.49 -3.26 -8.48
CA ALA A 83 13.38 -3.26 -7.54
C ALA A 83 12.02 -3.13 -8.26
N VAL A 84 11.93 -2.25 -9.26
CA VAL A 84 10.74 -2.11 -10.11
C VAL A 84 10.49 -3.40 -10.88
N SER A 85 11.51 -3.97 -11.52
CA SER A 85 11.37 -5.23 -12.26
C SER A 85 10.90 -6.38 -11.37
N LEU A 86 11.45 -6.48 -10.15
CA LEU A 86 11.03 -7.48 -9.17
C LEU A 86 9.57 -7.27 -8.71
N GLY A 87 9.19 -6.02 -8.43
CA GLY A 87 7.83 -5.67 -8.03
C GLY A 87 6.80 -6.01 -9.11
N ILE A 88 7.09 -5.67 -10.37
CA ILE A 88 6.23 -6.01 -11.51
C ILE A 88 6.07 -7.52 -11.63
N LYS A 89 7.18 -8.28 -11.62
CA LYS A 89 7.14 -9.75 -11.69
C LYS A 89 6.31 -10.37 -10.56
N ALA A 90 6.42 -9.83 -9.34
CA ALA A 90 5.66 -10.33 -8.20
C ALA A 90 4.15 -10.10 -8.38
N ILE A 91 3.74 -8.92 -8.88
CA ILE A 91 2.33 -8.63 -9.16
C ILE A 91 1.82 -9.45 -10.35
N GLU A 92 2.60 -9.60 -11.42
CA GLU A 92 2.24 -10.44 -12.58
C GLU A 92 2.04 -11.90 -12.17
N ALA A 93 2.89 -12.43 -11.30
CA ALA A 93 2.71 -13.76 -10.72
C ALA A 93 1.40 -13.84 -9.92
N GLY A 94 1.05 -12.78 -9.18
CA GLY A 94 -0.27 -12.66 -8.53
C GLY A 94 -1.42 -12.72 -9.53
N ILE A 95 -1.38 -11.87 -10.56
CA ILE A 95 -2.40 -11.80 -11.62
C ILE A 95 -2.59 -13.15 -12.33
N MET A 96 -1.50 -13.84 -12.68
CA MET A 96 -1.60 -15.13 -13.37
C MET A 96 -2.18 -16.25 -12.50
N ASN A 97 -2.04 -16.15 -11.17
CA ASN A 97 -2.46 -17.20 -10.23
C ASN A 97 -3.77 -16.87 -9.49
N ASP A 98 -4.32 -15.67 -9.69
CA ASP A 98 -5.57 -15.23 -9.06
C ASP A 98 -6.58 -14.78 -10.13
N LEU A 99 -7.71 -15.50 -10.23
CA LEU A 99 -8.77 -15.25 -11.21
C LEU A 99 -9.46 -13.88 -11.04
N TYR A 100 -9.35 -13.26 -9.86
CA TYR A 100 -9.97 -11.97 -9.57
C TYR A 100 -8.99 -10.79 -9.74
N SER A 101 -7.76 -11.05 -10.18
CA SER A 101 -6.72 -10.06 -10.45
C SER A 101 -6.48 -9.94 -11.98
N GLY A 102 -6.19 -8.74 -12.51
CA GLY A 102 -5.98 -8.58 -13.96
C GLY A 102 -5.66 -7.19 -14.51
N SER A 103 -5.48 -7.14 -15.84
CA SER A 103 -5.27 -5.97 -16.71
C SER A 103 -3.88 -5.33 -16.69
N GLN A 104 -3.55 -4.55 -15.66
CA GLN A 104 -2.37 -3.68 -15.68
C GLN A 104 -1.72 -3.63 -14.30
N VAL A 105 -0.40 -3.50 -14.30
CA VAL A 105 0.38 -3.25 -13.08
C VAL A 105 0.71 -1.77 -13.02
N ASP A 106 0.16 -1.10 -12.01
CA ASP A 106 0.56 0.27 -11.66
C ASP A 106 1.62 0.23 -10.55
N TYR A 107 2.65 1.05 -10.68
CA TYR A 107 3.68 1.20 -9.66
C TYR A 107 3.94 2.67 -9.34
N LEU A 108 4.55 2.91 -8.19
CA LEU A 108 4.97 4.23 -7.75
C LEU A 108 6.30 4.10 -7.00
N ILE A 109 7.28 4.91 -7.37
CA ILE A 109 8.56 4.99 -6.66
C ILE A 109 8.49 6.15 -5.67
N ILE A 110 8.87 5.88 -4.42
CA ILE A 110 8.96 6.91 -3.38
C ILE A 110 10.42 7.00 -2.95
N ASN A 111 11.07 8.12 -3.27
CA ASN A 111 12.43 8.43 -2.85
C ASN A 111 12.42 9.59 -1.84
N GLN A 112 13.61 10.04 -1.42
CA GLN A 112 13.73 11.16 -0.46
C GLN A 112 13.34 12.52 -1.07
N GLU A 113 13.46 12.66 -2.39
CA GLU A 113 13.15 13.89 -3.13
C GLU A 113 11.65 14.02 -3.43
N GLY A 114 10.92 12.91 -3.42
CA GLY A 114 9.49 12.87 -3.66
C GLY A 114 9.02 11.52 -4.22
N SER A 115 7.89 11.57 -4.93
CA SER A 115 7.32 10.40 -5.58
C SER A 115 7.41 10.52 -7.09
N ILE A 116 7.94 9.50 -7.75
CA ILE A 116 8.09 9.39 -9.20
C ILE A 116 7.06 8.37 -9.71
N LYS A 117 6.28 8.77 -10.71
CA LYS A 117 5.37 7.88 -11.46
C LYS A 117 6.10 7.26 -12.64
#